data_AF-A0A1A8FES2-F1
#
_entry.id   AF-A0A1A8FES2-F1
#
_cell.length_a   1.000
_cell.length_b   1.000
_cell.length_c   1.000
_cell.angle_alpha   90.00
_cell.angle_beta   90.00
_cell.angle_gamma   90.00
#
_symmetry.space_group_name_H-M   'P 1'
#
loop_
_entity.id
_entity.type
_entity.pdbx_description
1 polymer ?
#
loop_
_entity_poly.entity_id
_entity_poly.type
_entity_poly.pdbx_seq_one_letter_code
_entity_poly.pdbx_strand_id
1 'polypeptide(L)'
;MADPSSQDPAAAKMASLNRVRALAMLFLTVTGCCVTPTSGKEGSEETVIIGLRLEDTDDISFMDKGYLRVSERSRVKLRVYGQNINNETWSKIAFTEHERSRPAGSFDSSSGDNESQEESSGSHPCGIRTSDIIILPNIILSRKTSGVVEIEVKPLRKTERSKAYYLCIATSAPAVAGMHDPWTENTWIYHDGDDTRVIVVEEKKFLLPFWLQVIFISMLLCLSGMFSGLNLGLMALDPMELQIVQNCGTEREKNYAKKIEPVRSQGNYLLCSLLLGNVLVNTTLTILLDDIAGSGLIAVVMSTIGIVIFGEIVPQAICSRHGLAVGANTIFLTKFFMLLTFPASYPVSKLLDYLLGQEIGTVY
;
A
#
# COMPACT_ATOMS: atom_id res chain seq x y z
N MET A 1 43.92 -74.86 65.94
CA MET A 1 44.26 -74.34 64.60
C MET A 1 42.99 -73.69 64.05
N ALA A 2 42.94 -72.35 64.03
CA ALA A 2 42.12 -71.47 63.18
C ALA A 2 42.12 -70.02 63.75
N ASP A 3 42.46 -69.03 62.92
CA ASP A 3 42.55 -67.57 63.16
C ASP A 3 41.20 -66.87 63.45
N PRO A 4 41.18 -65.65 64.03
CA PRO A 4 39.99 -64.80 64.05
C PRO A 4 40.10 -63.48 63.25
N SER A 5 38.93 -63.14 62.68
CA SER A 5 38.35 -61.80 62.45
C SER A 5 38.82 -60.94 61.26
N SER A 6 38.12 -61.16 60.15
CA SER A 6 37.82 -60.20 59.08
C SER A 6 36.81 -59.13 59.53
N GLN A 7 37.08 -57.84 59.28
CA GLN A 7 36.08 -56.77 59.34
C GLN A 7 36.07 -56.01 58.01
N ASP A 8 34.92 -56.09 57.33
CA ASP A 8 34.69 -55.67 55.95
C ASP A 8 34.63 -54.13 55.72
N PRO A 9 35.05 -53.65 54.54
CA PRO A 9 35.19 -52.23 54.18
C PRO A 9 33.87 -51.49 53.84
N ALA A 10 32.70 -52.05 54.18
CA ALA A 10 31.39 -51.47 53.85
C ALA A 10 30.94 -50.35 54.81
N ALA A 11 31.38 -50.38 56.08
CA ALA A 11 30.96 -49.40 57.09
C ALA A 11 31.56 -47.99 56.87
N ALA A 12 32.77 -47.91 56.30
CA ALA A 12 33.47 -46.65 56.08
C ALA A 12 32.84 -45.80 54.95
N LYS A 13 32.25 -46.42 53.94
CA LYS A 13 31.59 -45.72 52.82
C LYS A 13 30.22 -45.13 53.19
N MET A 14 29.51 -45.72 54.15
CA MET A 14 28.19 -45.22 54.57
C MET A 14 28.30 -43.99 55.51
N ALA A 15 29.42 -43.85 56.23
CA ALA A 15 29.68 -42.71 57.12
C ALA A 15 30.11 -41.43 56.38
N SER A 16 30.82 -41.54 55.24
CA SER A 16 31.26 -40.35 54.47
C SER A 16 30.11 -39.71 53.68
N LEU A 17 29.16 -40.52 53.18
CA LEU A 17 28.00 -40.04 52.43
C LEU A 17 27.03 -39.21 53.30
N ASN A 18 26.93 -39.54 54.60
CA ASN A 18 26.08 -38.81 55.55
C ASN A 18 26.69 -37.46 55.96
N ARG A 19 28.03 -37.34 56.02
CA ARG A 19 28.71 -36.06 56.30
C ARG A 19 28.61 -35.07 55.14
N VAL A 20 28.67 -35.55 53.90
CA VAL A 20 28.52 -34.71 52.68
C VAL A 20 27.07 -34.22 52.54
N ARG A 21 26.07 -35.04 52.85
CA ARG A 21 24.66 -34.62 52.89
C ARG A 21 24.36 -33.61 54.00
N ALA A 22 24.96 -33.76 55.17
CA ALA A 22 24.81 -32.81 56.27
C ALA A 22 25.44 -31.44 55.96
N LEU A 23 26.62 -31.43 55.33
CA LEU A 23 27.28 -30.19 54.88
C LEU A 23 26.53 -29.49 53.73
N ALA A 24 25.94 -30.24 52.80
CA ALA A 24 25.11 -29.68 51.73
C ALA A 24 23.80 -29.08 52.24
N MET A 25 23.16 -29.67 53.27
CA MET A 25 21.95 -29.14 53.90
C MET A 25 22.23 -27.90 54.77
N LEU A 26 23.41 -27.82 55.40
CA LEU A 26 23.86 -26.63 56.13
C LEU A 26 24.15 -25.45 55.17
N PHE A 27 24.72 -25.70 54.00
CA PHE A 27 24.91 -24.65 52.99
C PHE A 27 23.58 -24.16 52.37
N LEU A 28 22.59 -25.04 52.21
CA LEU A 28 21.26 -24.66 51.69
C LEU A 28 20.41 -23.87 52.71
N THR A 29 20.59 -24.11 54.02
CA THR A 29 19.83 -23.40 55.07
C THR A 29 20.44 -22.05 55.46
N VAL A 30 21.77 -21.89 55.36
CA VAL A 30 22.44 -20.60 55.66
C VAL A 30 22.31 -19.59 54.51
N THR A 31 22.15 -20.05 53.27
CA THR A 31 21.89 -19.14 52.12
C THR A 31 20.41 -18.68 52.07
N GLY A 32 19.51 -19.35 52.82
CA GLY A 32 18.08 -19.04 52.87
C GLY A 32 17.65 -18.05 53.96
N CYS A 33 18.53 -17.66 54.90
CA CYS A 33 18.19 -16.77 56.03
C CYS A 33 18.80 -15.36 55.96
N CYS A 34 19.49 -15.00 54.87
CA CYS A 34 20.04 -13.65 54.67
C CYS A 34 19.28 -12.81 53.63
N VAL A 35 18.05 -13.19 53.26
CA VAL A 35 17.13 -12.27 52.59
C VAL A 35 16.09 -11.85 53.62
N THR A 36 16.44 -10.83 54.39
CA THR A 36 15.45 -10.00 55.06
C THR A 36 14.47 -9.51 53.98
N PRO A 37 13.15 -9.64 54.13
CA PRO A 37 12.24 -8.83 53.34
C PRO A 37 12.47 -7.40 53.84
N THR A 38 13.31 -6.65 53.14
CA THR A 38 13.24 -5.21 53.21
C THR A 38 11.81 -4.90 52.77
N SER A 39 11.02 -4.43 53.74
CA SER A 39 9.75 -3.77 53.49
C SER A 39 10.05 -2.58 52.59
N GLY A 40 10.15 -2.85 51.28
CA GLY A 40 10.15 -1.85 50.26
C GLY A 40 8.84 -1.11 50.44
N LYS A 41 8.95 0.19 50.73
CA LYS A 41 7.87 1.14 50.48
C LYS A 41 7.26 0.75 49.13
N GLU A 42 5.94 0.61 49.07
CA GLU A 42 5.19 0.62 47.81
C GLU A 42 5.54 1.92 47.08
N GLY A 43 6.64 1.89 46.35
CA GLY A 43 6.83 2.75 45.20
C GLY A 43 5.89 2.18 44.16
N SER A 44 4.91 2.99 43.74
CA SER A 44 4.07 2.73 42.58
C SER A 44 4.89 1.99 41.52
N GLU A 45 4.55 0.72 41.25
CA GLU A 45 5.17 -0.08 40.19
C GLU A 45 5.06 0.70 38.88
N GLU A 46 6.16 1.31 38.43
CA GLU A 46 6.14 2.16 37.24
C GLU A 46 5.86 1.32 36.00
N THR A 47 4.93 1.79 35.17
CA THR A 47 4.59 1.12 33.91
C THR A 47 5.64 1.47 32.87
N VAL A 48 6.42 0.48 32.43
CA VAL A 48 7.47 0.68 31.43
C VAL A 48 7.04 0.02 30.12
N ILE A 49 6.96 0.79 29.04
CA ILE A 49 6.62 0.29 27.70
C ILE A 49 7.92 0.01 26.94
N ILE A 50 8.10 -1.25 26.53
CA ILE A 50 9.32 -1.75 25.86
C ILE A 50 9.15 -1.77 24.35
N GLY A 51 7.95 -2.04 23.84
CA GLY A 51 7.72 -2.08 22.39
C GLY A 51 6.27 -2.32 22.02
N LEU A 52 5.97 -2.13 20.75
CA LEU A 52 4.65 -2.36 20.16
C LEU A 52 4.77 -3.28 18.96
N ARG A 53 3.77 -4.12 18.76
CA ARG A 53 3.65 -4.99 17.60
C ARG A 53 2.21 -5.04 17.13
N LEU A 54 2.02 -5.20 15.83
CA LEU A 54 0.70 -5.48 15.27
C LEU A 54 0.17 -6.83 15.75
N GLU A 55 -1.05 -6.85 16.29
CA GLU A 55 -1.72 -8.08 16.76
C GLU A 55 -2.37 -8.83 15.59
N ASP A 56 -3.24 -8.13 14.86
CA ASP A 56 -3.98 -8.66 13.71
C ASP A 56 -3.36 -8.09 12.43
N THR A 57 -2.89 -8.97 11.52
CA THR A 57 -2.43 -8.57 10.18
C THR A 57 -3.56 -8.85 9.20
N ASP A 58 -4.10 -7.79 8.61
CA ASP A 58 -5.10 -7.84 7.54
C ASP A 58 -4.48 -7.30 6.24
N ASP A 59 -5.15 -7.45 5.10
CA ASP A 59 -4.71 -6.86 3.82
C ASP A 59 -4.51 -5.32 3.91
N ILE A 60 -5.13 -4.70 4.92
CA ILE A 60 -5.22 -3.26 5.16
C ILE A 60 -4.16 -2.78 6.19
N SER A 61 -3.62 -3.68 7.02
CA SER A 61 -2.59 -3.36 8.01
C SER A 61 -1.56 -4.48 8.13
N PHE A 62 -0.31 -4.18 7.76
CA PHE A 62 0.79 -5.14 7.75
C PHE A 62 2.11 -4.51 8.19
N MET A 63 3.01 -5.34 8.73
CA MET A 63 4.39 -4.92 9.00
C MET A 63 5.24 -5.10 7.74
N ASP A 64 5.85 -4.02 7.23
CA ASP A 64 6.79 -4.05 6.10
C ASP A 64 8.14 -3.52 6.53
N LYS A 65 9.18 -4.37 6.54
CA LYS A 65 10.57 -3.98 6.85
C LYS A 65 10.74 -3.19 8.16
N GLY A 66 9.95 -3.52 9.18
CA GLY A 66 9.97 -2.82 10.48
C GLY A 66 9.10 -1.56 10.54
N TYR A 67 8.27 -1.28 9.54
CA TYR A 67 7.31 -0.17 9.59
C TYR A 67 5.89 -0.73 9.73
N LEU A 68 5.10 -0.13 10.62
CA LEU A 68 3.68 -0.45 10.72
C LEU A 68 2.94 0.30 9.62
N ARG A 69 2.46 -0.40 8.58
CA ARG A 69 1.56 0.20 7.59
C ARG A 69 0.12 0.01 8.02
N VAL A 70 -0.63 1.10 8.04
CA VAL A 70 -2.05 1.12 8.39
C VAL A 70 -2.79 1.92 7.32
N SER A 71 -3.97 1.48 6.92
CA SER A 71 -4.77 2.26 5.98
C SER A 71 -5.64 3.31 6.68
N GLU A 72 -5.99 4.39 5.98
CA GLU A 72 -6.91 5.38 6.54
C GLU A 72 -8.27 4.77 6.90
N ARG A 73 -8.97 5.35 7.90
CA ARG A 73 -10.30 4.89 8.37
C ARG A 73 -10.35 3.46 8.89
N SER A 74 -9.20 2.85 9.15
CA SER A 74 -9.10 1.53 9.73
C SER A 74 -8.98 1.61 11.26
N ARG A 75 -9.38 0.51 11.90
CA ARG A 75 -9.14 0.27 13.32
C ARG A 75 -8.18 -0.89 13.45
N VAL A 76 -7.09 -0.67 14.17
CA VAL A 76 -5.99 -1.64 14.27
C VAL A 76 -5.70 -1.95 15.72
N LYS A 77 -5.46 -3.23 16.01
CA LYS A 77 -5.05 -3.68 17.34
C LYS A 77 -3.54 -3.81 17.41
N LEU A 78 -2.96 -3.10 18.35
CA LEU A 78 -1.53 -3.15 18.66
C LEU A 78 -1.32 -3.85 19.99
N ARG A 79 -0.48 -4.87 20.00
CA ARG A 79 0.03 -5.49 21.20
C ARG A 79 1.18 -4.65 21.74
N VAL A 80 1.00 -4.16 22.96
CA VAL A 80 1.99 -3.42 23.74
C VAL A 80 2.72 -4.40 24.66
N TYR A 81 4.04 -4.35 24.67
CA TYR A 81 4.91 -5.11 25.56
C TYR A 81 5.56 -4.18 26.58
N GLY A 82 5.64 -4.63 27.83
CA GLY A 82 6.24 -3.84 28.88
C GLY A 82 6.28 -4.52 30.24
N GLN A 83 6.49 -3.74 31.28
CA GLN A 83 6.39 -4.15 32.68
C GLN A 83 5.26 -3.36 33.34
N ASN A 84 4.48 -4.04 34.18
CA ASN A 84 3.35 -3.46 34.93
C ASN A 84 2.31 -2.76 34.04
N ILE A 85 1.93 -3.39 32.94
CA ILE A 85 0.86 -2.86 32.07
C ILE A 85 -0.45 -2.81 32.84
N ASN A 86 -1.07 -1.64 32.88
CA ASN A 86 -2.29 -1.33 33.63
C ASN A 86 -3.35 -0.68 32.72
N ASN A 87 -4.55 -0.41 33.26
CA ASN A 87 -5.64 0.19 32.50
C ASN A 87 -5.41 1.68 32.12
N GLU A 88 -4.32 2.29 32.59
CA GLU A 88 -3.92 3.67 32.26
C GLU A 88 -2.75 3.70 31.27
N THR A 89 -2.27 2.54 30.82
CA THR A 89 -1.14 2.47 29.88
C THR A 89 -1.50 3.09 28.53
N TRP A 90 -2.78 3.05 28.12
CA TRP A 90 -3.24 3.66 26.86
C TRP A 90 -3.00 5.18 26.84
N SER A 91 -3.12 5.88 27.98
CA SER A 91 -2.91 7.34 28.05
C SER A 91 -1.43 7.73 28.03
N LYS A 92 -0.52 6.74 28.20
CA LYS A 92 0.93 6.91 28.12
C LYS A 92 1.49 6.69 26.71
N ILE A 93 0.62 6.40 25.73
CA ILE A 93 1.00 6.23 24.33
C ILE A 93 0.47 7.41 23.51
N ALA A 94 1.27 7.91 22.59
CA ALA A 94 0.89 8.97 21.67
C ALA A 94 1.62 8.81 20.33
N PHE A 95 1.05 9.39 19.28
CA PHE A 95 1.71 9.52 17.99
C PHE A 95 1.98 10.99 17.69
N THR A 96 3.10 11.28 17.03
CA THR A 96 3.46 12.61 16.55
C THR A 96 3.75 12.59 15.05
N GLU A 97 3.45 13.69 14.38
CA GLU A 97 3.80 13.93 12.97
C GLU A 97 5.25 14.42 12.82
N HIS A 98 5.86 14.96 13.87
CA HIS A 98 7.16 15.59 13.77
C HIS A 98 8.26 14.53 13.62
N GLU A 99 8.97 14.59 12.49
CA GLU A 99 10.16 13.80 12.25
C GLU A 99 11.20 14.11 13.34
N ARG A 100 11.83 13.06 13.87
CA ARG A 100 13.00 13.18 14.74
C ARG A 100 14.00 14.07 14.02
N SER A 101 14.17 15.31 14.48
CA SER A 101 15.23 16.21 13.99
C SER A 101 16.56 15.52 14.26
N ARG A 102 17.05 14.76 13.28
CA ARG A 102 18.40 14.23 13.29
C ARG A 102 19.33 15.45 13.18
N PRO A 103 20.38 15.58 14.00
CA PRO A 103 21.48 16.45 13.63
C PRO A 103 21.96 15.96 12.26
N ALA A 104 22.02 16.86 11.28
CA ALA A 104 22.50 16.54 9.96
C ALA A 104 23.99 16.13 10.04
N GLY A 105 24.27 14.83 9.89
CA GLY A 105 25.57 14.29 9.50
C GLY A 105 25.41 13.65 8.11
N SER A 106 25.67 14.39 7.05
CA SER A 106 26.97 14.52 6.35
C SER A 106 27.17 13.44 5.28
N PHE A 107 26.74 13.76 4.06
CA PHE A 107 27.40 13.31 2.84
C PHE A 107 27.73 14.56 2.03
N ASP A 108 28.90 15.14 2.30
CA ASP A 108 29.90 15.49 1.27
C ASP A 108 31.01 16.37 1.87
N SER A 109 32.23 15.84 1.74
CA SER A 109 33.52 16.51 1.53
C SER A 109 33.93 17.75 2.33
N SER A 110 35.00 17.53 3.11
CA SER A 110 36.17 18.40 3.37
C SER A 110 36.12 19.56 4.38
N SER A 111 37.20 19.57 5.18
CA SER A 111 37.87 20.66 5.94
C SER A 111 37.37 21.08 7.33
N GLY A 112 38.23 20.81 8.33
CA GLY A 112 38.67 21.81 9.31
C GLY A 112 38.05 21.79 10.72
N ASP A 113 38.71 21.07 11.63
CA ASP A 113 39.01 21.39 13.05
C ASP A 113 38.00 22.19 13.90
N ASN A 114 37.43 21.55 14.94
CA ASN A 114 37.84 21.76 16.34
C ASN A 114 36.94 21.01 17.33
N GLU A 115 37.56 20.61 18.43
CA GLU A 115 37.05 19.82 19.55
C GLU A 115 35.73 20.30 20.16
N SER A 116 34.83 19.37 20.44
CA SER A 116 34.24 19.22 21.78
C SER A 116 33.53 17.88 21.90
N GLN A 117 34.00 17.14 22.91
CA GLN A 117 33.46 15.90 23.43
C GLN A 117 32.09 16.18 24.08
N GLU A 118 30.99 15.67 23.53
CA GLU A 118 29.76 15.47 24.29
C GLU A 118 29.14 14.11 23.93
N GLU A 119 29.58 13.08 24.65
CA GLU A 119 28.74 11.91 24.89
C GLU A 119 27.57 12.35 25.76
N SER A 120 26.37 12.49 25.17
CA SER A 120 25.14 12.43 25.94
C SER A 120 24.08 11.65 25.16
N SER A 121 23.59 10.60 25.79
CA SER A 121 22.45 9.79 25.34
C SER A 121 21.17 10.64 25.46
N GLY A 122 21.01 11.61 24.57
CA GLY A 122 19.92 12.58 24.58
C GLY A 122 18.62 11.98 24.06
N SER A 123 17.76 11.50 24.97
CA SER A 123 16.35 11.22 24.67
C SER A 123 15.65 12.55 24.38
N HIS A 124 15.44 12.86 23.10
CA HIS A 124 14.76 14.09 22.71
C HIS A 124 13.28 14.05 23.12
N PRO A 125 12.73 15.16 23.63
CA PRO A 125 11.31 15.26 23.98
C PRO A 125 10.45 15.15 22.73
N CYS A 126 9.34 14.42 22.83
CA CYS A 126 8.35 14.30 21.76
C CYS A 126 7.65 15.65 21.51
N GLY A 127 7.44 16.00 20.23
CA GLY A 127 6.74 17.22 19.83
C GLY A 127 5.22 17.17 20.02
N ILE A 128 4.50 17.99 19.23
CA ILE A 128 3.04 18.09 19.25
C ILE A 128 2.40 16.73 18.91
N ARG A 129 1.41 16.31 19.71
CA ARG A 129 0.63 15.09 19.48
C ARG A 129 -0.25 15.25 18.24
N THR A 130 -0.30 14.23 17.38
CA THR A 130 -1.22 14.22 16.24
C THR A 130 -2.65 13.93 16.68
N SER A 131 -3.62 14.53 15.96
CA SER A 131 -5.05 14.22 16.06
C SER A 131 -5.53 13.17 15.05
N ASP A 132 -4.63 12.69 14.20
CA ASP A 132 -4.91 11.84 13.04
C ASP A 132 -4.97 10.36 13.43
N ILE A 133 -4.28 9.97 14.51
CA ILE A 133 -4.35 8.64 15.11
C ILE A 133 -4.90 8.77 16.53
N ILE A 134 -6.08 8.21 16.77
CA ILE A 134 -6.71 8.18 18.09
C ILE A 134 -6.45 6.81 18.72
N ILE A 135 -5.98 6.80 19.97
CA ILE A 135 -5.86 5.58 20.77
C ILE A 135 -7.15 5.44 21.58
N LEU A 136 -7.85 4.31 21.45
CA LEU A 136 -9.09 4.08 22.18
C LEU A 136 -8.80 3.85 23.67
N PRO A 137 -9.66 4.33 24.59
CA PRO A 137 -9.43 4.31 26.04
C PRO A 137 -9.63 2.93 26.69
N ASN A 138 -9.30 1.86 25.98
CA ASN A 138 -9.49 0.49 26.43
C ASN A 138 -8.25 -0.34 26.09
N ILE A 139 -7.68 -0.99 27.10
CA ILE A 139 -6.58 -1.94 26.93
C ILE A 139 -7.04 -3.32 27.41
N ILE A 140 -7.01 -4.28 26.49
CA ILE A 140 -7.31 -5.68 26.79
C ILE A 140 -6.02 -6.29 27.36
N LEU A 141 -5.96 -6.38 28.68
CA LEU A 141 -4.83 -6.94 29.40
C LEU A 141 -4.73 -8.45 29.14
N SER A 142 -3.58 -8.90 28.61
CA SER A 142 -3.29 -10.33 28.47
C SER A 142 -2.49 -10.85 29.66
N ARG A 143 -1.45 -10.12 30.07
CA ARG A 143 -0.57 -10.41 31.21
C ARG A 143 -0.10 -9.10 31.83
N LYS A 144 0.48 -9.12 33.03
CA LYS A 144 1.14 -7.93 33.63
C LYS A 144 2.24 -7.33 32.72
N THR A 145 2.70 -8.08 31.72
CA THR A 145 3.74 -7.68 30.77
C THR A 145 3.25 -7.41 29.35
N SER A 146 1.95 -7.62 29.06
CA SER A 146 1.40 -7.35 27.73
C SER A 146 -0.09 -7.02 27.74
N GLY A 147 -0.45 -6.06 26.91
CA GLY A 147 -1.84 -5.66 26.67
C GLY A 147 -2.08 -5.35 25.21
N VAL A 148 -3.33 -5.42 24.76
CA VAL A 148 -3.72 -5.07 23.40
C VAL A 148 -4.49 -3.75 23.46
N VAL A 149 -4.02 -2.76 22.71
CA VAL A 149 -4.66 -1.45 22.55
C VAL A 149 -5.20 -1.33 21.14
N GLU A 150 -6.37 -0.70 21.00
CA GLU A 150 -6.97 -0.45 19.68
C GLU A 150 -6.75 1.01 19.29
N ILE A 151 -6.30 1.24 18.06
CA ILE A 151 -6.10 2.57 17.48
C ILE A 151 -7.09 2.78 16.32
N GLU A 152 -7.59 4.00 16.19
CA GLU A 152 -8.47 4.45 15.12
C GLU A 152 -7.76 5.52 14.30
N VAL A 153 -7.61 5.26 13.01
CA VAL A 153 -6.91 6.16 12.08
C VAL A 153 -7.93 7.02 11.33
N LYS A 154 -7.81 8.33 11.45
CA LYS A 154 -8.66 9.29 10.73
C LYS A 154 -8.33 9.33 9.24
N PRO A 155 -9.28 9.78 8.38
CA PRO A 155 -9.01 9.99 6.98
C PRO A 155 -7.88 11.00 6.77
N LEU A 156 -6.96 10.72 5.84
CA LEU A 156 -5.92 11.64 5.45
C LEU A 156 -6.51 12.85 4.72
N ARG A 157 -5.78 13.96 4.71
CA ARG A 157 -6.16 15.11 3.90
C ARG A 157 -6.07 14.70 2.42
N LYS A 158 -7.03 15.14 1.60
CA LYS A 158 -7.19 14.76 0.17
C LYS A 158 -5.96 14.96 -0.74
N THR A 159 -4.90 15.62 -0.24
CA THR A 159 -3.67 15.91 -0.97
C THR A 159 -2.52 14.98 -0.60
N GLU A 160 -2.67 14.12 0.41
CA GLU A 160 -1.62 13.27 0.97
C GLU A 160 -1.92 11.79 0.70
N ARG A 161 -1.05 11.12 -0.07
CA ARG A 161 -1.18 9.69 -0.39
C ARG A 161 -0.68 8.78 0.73
N SER A 162 0.28 9.27 1.51
CA SER A 162 0.79 8.61 2.70
C SER A 162 1.39 9.61 3.66
N LYS A 163 1.35 9.30 4.95
CA LYS A 163 1.92 10.13 6.01
C LYS A 163 2.53 9.26 7.10
N ALA A 164 3.71 9.63 7.55
CA ALA A 164 4.43 8.91 8.60
C ALA A 164 4.16 9.55 9.97
N TYR A 165 3.96 8.70 10.97
CA TYR A 165 3.79 9.07 12.37
C TYR A 165 4.80 8.32 13.22
N TYR A 166 5.29 8.98 14.26
CA TYR A 166 6.27 8.45 15.18
C TYR A 166 5.63 8.18 16.53
N LEU A 167 5.99 7.05 17.13
CA LEU A 167 5.52 6.64 18.45
C LEU A 167 6.26 7.41 19.56
N CYS A 168 5.48 7.95 20.49
CA CYS A 168 5.94 8.59 21.71
C CYS A 168 5.33 7.94 22.95
N ILE A 169 6.13 7.80 24.00
CA ILE A 169 5.73 7.20 25.27
C ILE A 169 5.97 8.20 26.39
N ALA A 170 5.03 8.24 27.34
CA ALA A 170 5.17 8.99 28.59
C ALA A 170 5.91 8.15 29.63
N THR A 171 7.05 8.66 30.10
CA THR A 171 7.81 8.08 31.21
C THR A 171 7.77 9.03 32.40
N SER A 172 7.62 8.49 33.61
CA SER A 172 7.75 9.26 34.86
C SER A 172 9.23 9.35 35.23
N ALA A 173 10.00 10.12 34.44
CA ALA A 173 11.38 10.39 34.80
C ALA A 173 11.42 11.36 35.99
N PRO A 174 12.32 11.15 36.99
CA PRO A 174 12.58 12.17 38.00
C PRO A 174 13.11 13.41 37.30
N ALA A 175 12.54 14.57 37.61
CA ALA A 175 12.95 15.86 37.06
C ALA A 175 14.47 15.98 37.05
N VAL A 176 15.06 16.12 35.86
CA VAL A 176 16.47 16.47 35.71
C VAL A 176 16.68 17.79 36.45
N ALA A 177 17.63 17.82 37.37
CA ALA A 177 17.93 18.99 38.18
C ALA A 177 18.34 20.16 37.28
N GLY A 178 17.40 21.08 36.98
CA GLY A 178 17.72 22.33 36.27
C GLY A 178 16.60 23.00 35.48
N MET A 179 15.52 22.32 35.09
CA MET A 179 14.42 22.95 34.33
C MET A 179 13.08 22.62 34.98
N HIS A 180 12.55 23.60 35.71
CA HIS A 180 11.34 23.47 36.51
C HIS A 180 10.14 23.99 35.70
N ASP A 181 9.54 23.15 34.86
CA ASP A 181 8.21 23.43 34.28
C ASP A 181 7.13 22.82 35.19
N PRO A 182 6.31 23.62 35.89
CA PRO A 182 5.38 23.12 36.92
C PRO A 182 4.16 22.32 36.41
N TRP A 183 4.11 21.89 35.14
CA TRP A 183 2.88 21.42 34.49
C TRP A 183 2.96 20.09 33.73
N THR A 184 4.05 19.33 33.81
CA THR A 184 4.10 17.98 33.23
C THR A 184 4.80 17.00 34.16
N GLU A 185 4.01 16.20 34.89
CA GLU A 185 4.47 15.08 35.72
C GLU A 185 5.10 13.95 34.88
N ASN A 186 4.89 13.95 33.56
CA ASN A 186 5.40 12.95 32.62
C ASN A 186 6.21 13.60 31.48
N THR A 187 7.43 13.11 31.26
CA THR A 187 8.24 13.47 30.10
C THR A 187 7.91 12.54 28.94
N TRP A 188 7.52 13.11 27.79
CA TRP A 188 7.24 12.34 26.59
C TRP A 188 8.52 12.15 25.77
N ILE A 189 8.89 10.90 25.52
CA ILE A 189 10.12 10.54 24.83
C ILE A 189 9.78 9.74 23.58
N TYR A 190 10.53 9.96 22.50
CA TYR A 190 10.47 9.10 21.32
C TYR A 190 10.89 7.68 21.69
N HIS A 191 10.09 6.69 21.31
CA HIS A 191 10.50 5.30 21.50
C HIS A 191 11.72 5.00 20.60
N ASP A 192 12.73 4.35 21.17
CA ASP A 192 13.95 3.99 20.43
C ASP A 192 13.80 2.55 19.92
N GLY A 193 13.41 2.43 18.65
CA GLY A 193 13.22 1.16 17.97
C GLY A 193 12.94 1.37 16.49
N ASP A 194 13.42 0.46 15.64
CA ASP A 194 13.14 0.50 14.20
C ASP A 194 11.63 0.36 13.90
N ASP A 195 10.87 -0.27 14.81
CA ASP A 195 9.43 -0.54 14.73
C ASP A 195 8.50 0.63 15.12
N THR A 196 9.04 1.84 15.28
CA THR A 196 8.33 2.99 15.89
C THR A 196 7.58 3.88 14.91
N ARG A 197 7.69 3.57 13.62
CA ARG A 197 7.14 4.38 12.55
C ARG A 197 5.88 3.74 11.99
N VAL A 198 4.79 4.46 12.11
CA VAL A 198 3.49 4.11 11.56
C VAL A 198 3.28 4.90 10.28
N ILE A 199 3.17 4.22 9.15
CA ILE A 199 2.86 4.85 7.86
C ILE A 199 1.38 4.64 7.61
N VAL A 200 0.63 5.73 7.64
CA VAL A 200 -0.76 5.71 7.21
C VAL A 200 -0.82 5.91 5.70
N VAL A 201 -1.49 5.01 4.99
CA VAL A 201 -1.66 5.03 3.54
C VAL A 201 -3.13 5.25 3.20
N GLU A 202 -3.40 5.98 2.11
CA GLU A 202 -4.76 6.16 1.61
C GLU A 202 -5.36 4.81 1.13
N GLU A 203 -6.56 4.46 1.61
CA GLU A 203 -7.35 3.37 1.03
C GLU A 203 -7.71 3.74 -0.40
N LYS A 204 -7.15 3.03 -1.37
CA LYS A 204 -7.69 3.05 -2.74
C LYS A 204 -9.08 2.44 -2.71
N LYS A 205 -10.11 3.28 -2.55
CA LYS A 205 -11.50 2.84 -2.68
C LYS A 205 -11.76 2.55 -4.15
N PHE A 206 -11.67 1.28 -4.52
CA PHE A 206 -12.27 0.81 -5.77
C PHE A 206 -13.77 1.09 -5.69
N LEU A 207 -14.23 2.15 -6.37
CA LEU A 207 -15.63 2.55 -6.39
C LEU A 207 -16.54 1.49 -7.06
N LEU A 208 -15.96 0.45 -7.65
CA LEU A 208 -16.63 -0.62 -8.36
C LEU A 208 -16.11 -1.99 -7.89
N PRO A 209 -16.98 -3.01 -7.74
CA PRO A 209 -16.56 -4.35 -7.38
C PRO A 209 -15.61 -4.92 -8.46
N PHE A 210 -14.61 -5.70 -8.04
CA PHE A 210 -13.56 -6.26 -8.91
C PHE A 210 -14.12 -6.92 -10.19
N TRP A 211 -15.21 -7.70 -10.07
CA TRP A 211 -15.89 -8.34 -11.20
C TRP A 211 -16.40 -7.35 -12.24
N LEU A 212 -16.98 -6.22 -11.80
CA LEU A 212 -17.48 -5.19 -12.70
C LEU A 212 -16.30 -4.50 -13.40
N GLN A 213 -15.19 -4.28 -12.69
CA GLN A 213 -13.99 -3.72 -13.28
C GLN A 213 -13.41 -4.62 -14.39
N VAL A 214 -13.37 -5.94 -14.18
CA VAL A 214 -12.93 -6.90 -15.21
C VAL A 214 -13.86 -6.87 -16.43
N ILE A 215 -15.19 -6.86 -16.22
CA ILE A 215 -16.16 -6.74 -17.31
C ILE A 215 -15.98 -5.43 -18.07
N PHE A 216 -15.76 -4.32 -17.36
CA PHE A 216 -15.57 -3.01 -17.95
C PHE A 216 -14.26 -2.93 -18.76
N ILE A 217 -13.16 -3.49 -18.25
CA ILE A 217 -11.89 -3.61 -18.97
C ILE A 217 -12.07 -4.45 -20.24
N SER A 218 -12.76 -5.59 -20.15
CA SER A 218 -13.03 -6.43 -21.31
C SER A 218 -13.85 -5.70 -22.38
N MET A 219 -14.87 -4.94 -21.97
CA MET A 219 -15.69 -4.13 -22.87
C MET A 219 -14.85 -3.03 -23.54
N LEU A 220 -14.05 -2.29 -22.78
CA LEU A 220 -13.14 -1.25 -23.30
C LEU A 220 -12.14 -1.86 -24.30
N LEU A 221 -11.59 -3.02 -23.99
CA LEU A 221 -10.64 -3.70 -24.87
C LEU A 221 -11.30 -4.07 -26.21
N CYS A 222 -12.52 -4.60 -26.19
CA CYS A 222 -13.29 -4.89 -27.41
C CYS A 222 -13.60 -3.62 -28.21
N LEU A 223 -13.93 -2.51 -27.54
CA LEU A 223 -14.18 -1.21 -28.17
C LEU A 223 -12.92 -0.64 -28.83
N SER A 224 -11.77 -0.68 -28.14
CA SER A 224 -10.46 -0.33 -28.71
C SER A 224 -10.18 -1.13 -29.97
N GLY A 225 -10.37 -2.46 -29.87
CA GLY A 225 -10.27 -3.39 -30.98
C GLY A 225 -11.09 -2.97 -32.20
N MET A 226 -12.35 -2.66 -31.95
CA MET A 226 -13.25 -2.24 -32.99
C MET A 226 -12.82 -0.92 -33.63
N PHE A 227 -12.39 0.09 -32.85
CA PHE A 227 -11.96 1.37 -33.40
C PHE A 227 -10.67 1.25 -34.23
N SER A 228 -9.69 0.50 -33.74
CA SER A 228 -8.44 0.24 -34.46
C SER A 228 -8.70 -0.57 -35.74
N GLY A 229 -9.54 -1.60 -35.65
CA GLY A 229 -9.94 -2.42 -36.80
C GLY A 229 -10.76 -1.66 -37.84
N LEU A 230 -11.70 -0.81 -37.42
CA LEU A 230 -12.47 0.04 -38.33
C LEU A 230 -11.58 1.08 -39.00
N ASN A 231 -10.61 1.67 -38.29
CA ASN A 231 -9.70 2.64 -38.90
C ASN A 231 -8.96 2.03 -40.10
N LEU A 232 -8.40 0.84 -39.94
CA LEU A 232 -7.75 0.10 -41.02
C LEU A 232 -8.77 -0.35 -42.10
N GLY A 233 -9.91 -0.89 -41.68
CA GLY A 233 -10.95 -1.39 -42.58
C GLY A 233 -11.59 -0.31 -43.45
N LEU A 234 -11.72 0.92 -42.95
CA LEU A 234 -12.26 2.07 -43.67
C LEU A 234 -11.24 2.69 -44.63
N MET A 235 -9.94 2.61 -44.31
CA MET A 235 -8.89 2.92 -45.28
C MET A 235 -8.83 1.88 -46.40
N ALA A 236 -9.14 0.61 -46.10
CA ALA A 236 -9.25 -0.44 -47.11
C ALA A 236 -10.52 -0.33 -47.97
N LEU A 237 -11.65 0.12 -47.38
CA LEU A 237 -12.90 0.37 -48.11
C LEU A 237 -12.94 1.81 -48.64
N ASP A 238 -12.43 2.00 -49.85
CA ASP A 238 -12.51 3.27 -50.58
C ASP A 238 -13.95 3.55 -51.07
N PRO A 239 -14.43 4.80 -51.13
CA PRO A 239 -15.79 5.11 -51.60
C PRO A 239 -16.07 4.58 -53.01
N MET A 240 -15.05 4.53 -53.87
CA MET A 240 -15.17 3.98 -55.21
C MET A 240 -15.44 2.47 -55.19
N GLU A 241 -14.67 1.71 -54.40
CA GLU A 241 -14.91 0.27 -54.21
C GLU A 241 -16.30 0.01 -53.62
N LEU A 242 -16.73 0.86 -52.67
CA LEU A 242 -18.05 0.77 -52.07
C LEU A 242 -19.16 0.95 -53.12
N GLN A 243 -19.02 1.91 -54.04
CA GLN A 243 -19.96 2.11 -55.16
C GLN A 243 -19.96 0.94 -56.14
N ILE A 244 -18.80 0.35 -56.42
CA ILE A 244 -18.71 -0.86 -57.26
C ILE A 244 -19.47 -2.02 -56.60
N VAL A 245 -19.28 -2.23 -55.29
CA VAL A 245 -20.00 -3.27 -54.54
C VAL A 245 -21.50 -2.99 -54.47
N GLN A 246 -21.94 -1.73 -54.38
CA GLN A 246 -23.37 -1.39 -54.45
C GLN A 246 -24.03 -1.71 -55.79
N ASN A 247 -23.29 -1.59 -56.90
CA ASN A 247 -23.83 -1.84 -58.24
C ASN A 247 -23.71 -3.32 -58.64
N CYS A 248 -22.57 -3.94 -58.36
CA CYS A 248 -22.22 -5.28 -58.86
C CYS A 248 -22.27 -6.39 -57.79
N GLY A 249 -22.38 -6.05 -56.50
CA GLY A 249 -22.33 -7.01 -55.40
C GLY A 249 -23.61 -7.84 -55.20
N THR A 250 -23.56 -8.78 -54.26
CA THR A 250 -24.76 -9.53 -53.85
C THR A 250 -25.76 -8.64 -53.10
N GLU A 251 -27.05 -8.98 -53.08
CA GLU A 251 -28.08 -8.19 -52.38
C GLU A 251 -27.76 -7.91 -50.91
N ARG A 252 -27.03 -8.81 -50.23
CA ARG A 252 -26.55 -8.61 -48.86
C ARG A 252 -25.43 -7.56 -48.78
N GLU A 253 -24.44 -7.65 -49.66
CA GLU A 253 -23.32 -6.71 -49.71
C GLU A 253 -23.78 -5.31 -50.14
N LYS A 254 -24.72 -5.23 -51.09
CA LYS A 254 -25.36 -3.97 -51.49
C LYS A 254 -26.00 -3.26 -50.30
N ASN A 255 -26.75 -4.00 -49.47
CA ASN A 255 -27.40 -3.43 -48.30
C ASN A 255 -26.39 -2.98 -47.22
N TYR A 256 -25.28 -3.71 -47.04
CA TYR A 256 -24.19 -3.30 -46.15
C TYR A 256 -23.49 -2.03 -46.64
N ALA A 257 -23.13 -1.99 -47.93
CA ALA A 257 -22.50 -0.85 -48.55
C ALA A 257 -23.38 0.41 -48.47
N LYS A 258 -24.70 0.29 -48.71
CA LYS A 258 -25.65 1.40 -48.59
C LYS A 258 -25.79 1.95 -47.17
N LYS A 259 -25.61 1.11 -46.14
CA LYS A 259 -25.62 1.55 -44.73
C LYS A 259 -24.35 2.30 -44.32
N ILE A 260 -23.20 1.93 -44.89
CA ILE A 260 -21.88 2.47 -44.53
C ILE A 260 -21.59 3.80 -45.27
N GLU A 261 -22.07 3.93 -46.51
CA GLU A 261 -21.83 5.09 -47.39
C GLU A 261 -21.96 6.47 -46.71
N PRO A 262 -23.06 6.80 -46.00
CA PRO A 262 -23.22 8.14 -45.43
C PRO A 262 -22.20 8.45 -44.32
N VAL A 263 -21.70 7.43 -43.61
CA VAL A 263 -20.71 7.61 -42.55
C VAL A 263 -19.31 7.74 -43.16
N ARG A 264 -19.01 6.98 -44.22
CA ARG A 264 -17.74 7.06 -44.96
C ARG A 264 -17.59 8.35 -45.78
N SER A 265 -18.70 8.91 -46.26
CA SER A 265 -18.72 10.20 -46.98
C SER A 265 -18.11 11.35 -46.15
N GLN A 266 -18.17 11.26 -44.82
CA GLN A 266 -17.52 12.19 -43.89
C GLN A 266 -16.19 11.60 -43.36
N GLY A 267 -15.30 11.19 -44.28
CA GLY A 267 -14.10 10.42 -43.97
C GLY A 267 -13.21 11.03 -42.89
N ASN A 268 -12.87 12.32 -43.01
CA ASN A 268 -11.98 13.00 -42.06
C ASN A 268 -12.57 13.06 -40.64
N TYR A 269 -13.87 13.33 -40.54
CA TYR A 269 -14.57 13.38 -39.26
C TYR A 269 -14.70 12.00 -38.62
N LEU A 270 -14.95 10.97 -39.42
CA LEU A 270 -14.99 9.57 -38.96
C LEU A 270 -13.61 9.10 -38.49
N LEU A 271 -12.56 9.31 -39.28
CA LEU A 271 -11.19 8.91 -38.97
C LEU A 271 -10.70 9.61 -37.69
N CYS A 272 -10.93 10.91 -37.57
CA CYS A 272 -10.60 11.66 -36.35
C CYS A 272 -11.35 11.13 -35.12
N SER A 273 -12.65 10.85 -35.25
CA SER A 273 -13.46 10.32 -34.15
C SER A 273 -13.00 8.93 -33.71
N LEU A 274 -12.62 8.06 -34.66
CA LEU A 274 -12.10 6.71 -34.38
C LEU A 274 -10.71 6.75 -33.73
N LEU A 275 -9.81 7.62 -34.19
CA LEU A 275 -8.48 7.80 -33.60
C LEU A 275 -8.56 8.35 -32.18
N LEU A 276 -9.36 9.40 -31.96
CA LEU A 276 -9.57 9.97 -30.62
C LEU A 276 -10.23 8.95 -29.69
N GLY A 277 -11.21 8.20 -30.18
CA GLY A 277 -11.85 7.11 -29.42
C GLY A 277 -10.85 6.03 -29.01
N ASN A 278 -9.99 5.61 -29.94
CA ASN A 278 -8.95 4.61 -29.65
C ASN A 278 -7.98 5.09 -28.55
N VAL A 279 -7.46 6.31 -28.69
CA VAL A 279 -6.56 6.90 -27.67
C VAL A 279 -7.26 7.01 -26.32
N LEU A 280 -8.49 7.52 -26.29
CA LEU A 280 -9.26 7.68 -25.05
C LEU A 280 -9.51 6.34 -24.34
N VAL A 281 -9.91 5.31 -25.10
CA VAL A 281 -10.15 3.96 -24.55
C VAL A 281 -8.85 3.33 -24.05
N ASN A 282 -7.75 3.44 -24.80
CA ASN A 282 -6.45 2.89 -24.41
C ASN A 282 -5.88 3.55 -23.16
N THR A 283 -5.98 4.88 -23.05
CA THR A 283 -5.58 5.62 -21.86
C THR A 283 -6.46 5.24 -20.66
N THR A 284 -7.77 5.16 -20.84
CA THR A 284 -8.69 4.75 -19.77
C THR A 284 -8.40 3.33 -19.29
N LEU A 285 -8.18 2.39 -20.21
CA LEU A 285 -7.85 1.01 -19.89
C LEU A 285 -6.52 0.90 -19.12
N THR A 286 -5.51 1.68 -19.52
CA THR A 286 -4.21 1.70 -18.82
C THR A 286 -4.33 2.23 -17.39
N ILE A 287 -5.09 3.31 -17.18
CA ILE A 287 -5.32 3.86 -15.84
C ILE A 287 -6.06 2.85 -14.95
N LEU A 288 -7.09 2.20 -15.50
CA LEU A 288 -7.82 1.17 -14.74
C LEU A 288 -6.95 -0.05 -14.41
N LEU A 289 -6.04 -0.42 -15.30
CA LEU A 289 -5.10 -1.51 -15.05
C LEU A 289 -4.04 -1.13 -14.02
N ASP A 290 -3.60 0.13 -14.00
CA ASP A 290 -2.69 0.69 -12.98
C ASP A 290 -3.28 0.62 -11.58
N ASP A 291 -4.57 0.94 -11.45
CA ASP A 291 -5.26 0.83 -10.17
C ASP A 291 -5.30 -0.61 -9.66
N ILE A 292 -5.52 -1.60 -10.54
CA ILE A 292 -5.57 -3.03 -10.16
C ILE A 292 -4.18 -3.60 -9.88
N ALA A 293 -3.20 -3.31 -10.73
CA ALA A 293 -1.90 -3.96 -10.68
C ALA A 293 -1.06 -3.52 -9.47
N GLY A 294 -1.38 -2.38 -8.85
CA GLY A 294 -0.71 -1.85 -7.65
C GLY A 294 0.73 -1.40 -7.87
N SER A 295 1.36 -1.81 -8.97
CA SER A 295 2.70 -1.46 -9.42
C SER A 295 2.61 -0.88 -10.83
N GLY A 296 2.88 0.42 -10.96
CA GLY A 296 2.66 1.12 -12.23
C GLY A 296 3.56 0.65 -13.38
N LEU A 297 4.74 0.11 -13.09
CA LEU A 297 5.58 -0.48 -14.14
C LEU A 297 4.96 -1.76 -14.70
N ILE A 298 4.46 -2.64 -13.83
CA ILE A 298 3.83 -3.90 -14.24
C ILE A 298 2.52 -3.59 -14.97
N ALA A 299 1.76 -2.60 -14.49
CA ALA A 299 0.53 -2.14 -15.13
C ALA A 299 0.76 -1.71 -16.58
N VAL A 300 1.76 -0.86 -16.82
CA VAL A 300 2.06 -0.32 -18.16
C VAL A 300 2.48 -1.44 -19.11
N VAL A 301 3.34 -2.36 -18.66
CA VAL A 301 3.79 -3.48 -19.50
C VAL A 301 2.62 -4.40 -19.86
N MET A 302 1.80 -4.77 -18.87
CA MET A 302 0.66 -5.65 -19.08
C MET A 302 -0.43 -4.99 -19.92
N SER A 303 -0.70 -3.70 -19.72
CA SER A 303 -1.68 -2.97 -20.53
C SER A 303 -1.22 -2.85 -21.97
N THR A 304 0.06 -2.54 -22.20
CA THR A 304 0.62 -2.44 -23.55
C THR A 304 0.50 -3.76 -24.31
N ILE A 305 0.92 -4.88 -23.71
CA ILE A 305 0.82 -6.19 -24.34
C ILE A 305 -0.65 -6.56 -24.61
N GLY A 306 -1.53 -6.32 -23.63
CA GLY A 306 -2.96 -6.60 -23.75
C GLY A 306 -3.63 -5.79 -24.87
N ILE A 307 -3.36 -4.48 -24.93
CA ILE A 307 -3.88 -3.57 -25.96
C ILE A 307 -3.37 -3.98 -27.34
N VAL A 308 -2.06 -4.22 -27.50
CA VAL A 308 -1.49 -4.55 -28.82
C VAL A 308 -2.06 -5.87 -29.35
N ILE A 309 -2.11 -6.92 -28.52
CA ILE A 309 -2.55 -8.23 -28.99
C ILE A 309 -4.07 -8.25 -29.20
N PHE A 310 -4.82 -7.91 -28.15
CA PHE A 310 -6.28 -8.09 -28.16
C PHE A 310 -7.04 -6.86 -28.66
N GLY A 311 -6.47 -5.66 -28.51
CA GLY A 311 -7.08 -4.38 -28.89
C GLY A 311 -6.62 -3.83 -30.25
N GLU A 312 -5.59 -4.42 -30.88
CA GLU A 312 -5.13 -3.99 -32.21
C GLU A 312 -5.00 -5.18 -33.16
N ILE A 313 -4.06 -6.11 -32.92
CA ILE A 313 -3.70 -7.15 -33.89
C ILE A 313 -4.87 -8.08 -34.23
N VAL A 314 -5.53 -8.66 -33.22
CA VAL A 314 -6.63 -9.61 -33.46
C VAL A 314 -7.83 -8.93 -34.15
N PRO A 315 -8.33 -7.78 -33.67
CA PRO A 315 -9.44 -7.08 -34.30
C PRO A 315 -9.11 -6.55 -35.70
N GLN A 316 -7.90 -6.02 -35.93
CA GLN A 316 -7.46 -5.57 -37.25
C GLN A 316 -7.41 -6.73 -38.26
N ALA A 317 -6.91 -7.90 -37.85
CA ALA A 317 -6.89 -9.08 -38.71
C ALA A 317 -8.31 -9.52 -39.14
N ILE A 318 -9.28 -9.43 -38.23
CA ILE A 318 -10.69 -9.74 -38.52
C ILE A 318 -11.31 -8.68 -39.43
N CYS A 319 -11.10 -7.40 -39.13
CA CYS A 319 -11.62 -6.28 -39.91
C CYS A 319 -11.00 -6.21 -41.32
N SER A 320 -9.75 -6.63 -41.49
CA SER A 320 -9.10 -6.73 -42.79
C SER A 320 -9.77 -7.78 -43.70
N ARG A 321 -10.23 -8.91 -43.14
CA ARG A 321 -10.91 -9.96 -43.93
C ARG A 321 -12.41 -9.73 -44.12
N HIS A 322 -13.09 -9.15 -43.14
CA HIS A 322 -14.56 -9.03 -43.13
C HIS A 322 -15.04 -7.58 -42.92
N GLY A 323 -14.27 -6.59 -43.38
CA GLY A 323 -14.49 -5.18 -43.11
C GLY A 323 -15.90 -4.67 -43.45
N LEU A 324 -16.43 -5.05 -44.62
CA LEU A 324 -17.78 -4.65 -45.05
C LEU A 324 -18.88 -5.17 -44.11
N ALA A 325 -18.78 -6.43 -43.67
CA ALA A 325 -19.77 -7.04 -42.79
C ALA A 325 -19.66 -6.52 -41.35
N VAL A 326 -18.42 -6.39 -40.84
CA VAL A 326 -18.16 -5.87 -39.50
C VAL A 326 -18.59 -4.41 -39.40
N GLY A 327 -18.17 -3.56 -40.35
CA GLY A 327 -18.52 -2.14 -40.38
C GLY A 327 -20.03 -1.89 -40.50
N ALA A 328 -20.76 -2.72 -41.25
CA ALA A 328 -22.21 -2.58 -41.35
C ALA A 328 -22.94 -2.97 -40.07
N ASN A 329 -22.44 -3.95 -39.31
CA ASN A 329 -23.01 -4.35 -38.02
C ASN A 329 -22.67 -3.36 -36.91
N THR A 330 -21.49 -2.76 -36.94
CA THR A 330 -21.03 -1.82 -35.91
C THR A 330 -21.45 -0.37 -36.18
N ILE A 331 -22.10 -0.09 -37.32
CA ILE A 331 -22.52 1.26 -37.74
C ILE A 331 -23.29 2.04 -36.68
N PHE A 332 -24.17 1.37 -35.92
CA PHE A 332 -24.96 2.01 -34.86
C PHE A 332 -24.06 2.44 -33.70
N LEU A 333 -23.12 1.57 -33.31
CA LEU A 333 -22.16 1.84 -32.26
C LEU A 333 -21.19 2.94 -32.67
N THR A 334 -20.68 2.91 -33.90
CA THR A 334 -19.81 3.95 -34.45
C THR A 334 -20.51 5.32 -34.46
N LYS A 335 -21.78 5.39 -34.87
CA LYS A 335 -22.57 6.64 -34.82
C LYS A 335 -22.77 7.15 -33.39
N PHE A 336 -23.02 6.26 -32.43
CA PHE A 336 -23.13 6.64 -31.02
C PHE A 336 -21.83 7.25 -30.50
N PHE A 337 -20.69 6.61 -30.76
CA PHE A 337 -19.39 7.14 -30.34
C PHE A 337 -19.02 8.43 -31.07
N MET A 338 -19.32 8.53 -32.35
CA MET A 338 -19.13 9.74 -33.15
C MET A 338 -19.99 10.90 -32.61
N LEU A 339 -21.20 10.64 -32.10
CA LEU A 339 -22.01 11.65 -31.42
C LEU A 339 -21.41 12.04 -30.06
N LEU A 340 -20.90 11.06 -29.30
CA LEU A 340 -20.29 11.28 -27.99
C LEU A 340 -18.99 12.09 -28.09
N THR A 341 -18.15 11.78 -29.09
CA THR A 341 -16.88 12.47 -29.34
C THR A 341 -17.06 13.75 -30.13
N PHE A 342 -18.24 14.01 -30.71
CA PHE A 342 -18.58 15.23 -31.48
C PHE A 342 -18.01 16.54 -30.93
N PRO A 343 -18.16 16.90 -29.63
CA PRO A 343 -17.62 18.17 -29.12
C PRO A 343 -16.10 18.28 -29.23
N ALA A 344 -15.37 17.16 -29.20
CA ALA A 344 -13.92 17.12 -29.32
C ALA A 344 -13.46 16.83 -30.76
N SER A 345 -14.12 15.92 -31.48
CA SER A 345 -13.72 15.50 -32.82
C SER A 345 -14.11 16.51 -33.91
N TYR A 346 -15.18 17.29 -33.73
CA TYR A 346 -15.58 18.31 -34.69
C TYR A 346 -14.55 19.43 -34.91
N PRO A 347 -13.97 20.07 -33.88
CA PRO A 347 -12.94 21.10 -34.08
C PRO A 347 -11.66 20.50 -34.67
N VAL A 348 -11.28 19.28 -34.25
CA VAL A 348 -10.09 18.59 -34.78
C VAL A 348 -10.29 18.21 -36.25
N SER A 349 -11.47 17.72 -36.63
CA SER A 349 -11.79 17.40 -38.02
C SER A 349 -11.83 18.67 -38.89
N LYS A 350 -12.38 19.77 -38.37
CA LYS A 350 -12.38 21.06 -39.09
C LYS A 350 -10.97 21.62 -39.28
N LEU A 351 -10.10 21.44 -38.30
CA LEU A 351 -8.69 21.80 -38.41
C LEU A 351 -7.98 20.94 -39.45
N LEU A 352 -8.23 19.62 -39.46
CA LEU A 352 -7.71 18.73 -40.51
C LEU A 352 -8.23 19.11 -41.89
N ASP A 353 -9.53 19.40 -42.04
CA ASP A 353 -10.14 19.82 -43.31
C ASP A 353 -9.51 21.13 -43.82
N TYR A 354 -9.12 22.03 -42.91
CA TYR A 354 -8.45 23.28 -43.24
C TYR A 354 -6.97 23.09 -43.62
N LEU A 355 -6.27 22.14 -42.99
CA LEU A 355 -4.84 21.90 -43.20
C LEU A 355 -4.54 20.95 -44.37
N LEU A 356 -5.32 19.89 -44.53
CA LEU A 356 -5.11 18.86 -45.55
C LEU A 356 -5.97 19.09 -46.81
N GLY A 357 -6.95 20.01 -46.75
CA GLY A 357 -7.96 20.17 -47.79
C GLY A 357 -9.03 19.06 -47.73
N GLN A 358 -10.17 19.25 -48.42
CA GLN A 358 -11.19 18.21 -48.52
C GLN A 358 -10.63 16.99 -49.27
N GLU A 359 -10.09 16.00 -48.57
CA GLU A 359 -9.90 14.67 -49.10
C GLU A 359 -11.27 14.02 -49.35
N ILE A 360 -11.82 14.27 -50.54
CA ILE A 360 -12.72 13.35 -51.20
C ILE A 360 -11.97 12.86 -52.44
N GLY A 361 -11.40 11.66 -52.31
CA GLY A 361 -10.84 10.90 -53.42
C GLY A 361 -9.43 11.31 -53.80
N THR A 362 -8.55 10.32 -53.82
CA THR A 362 -7.42 10.26 -54.75
C THR A 362 -7.87 10.75 -56.14
N VAL A 363 -7.56 12.01 -56.46
CA VAL A 363 -7.55 12.47 -57.85
C VAL A 363 -6.30 11.83 -58.46
N TYR A 364 -6.52 10.86 -59.34
CA TYR A 364 -5.48 10.23 -60.16
C TYR A 364 -4.77 11.25 -61.05
#